data_AF-A0A5K3EX60-F1
#
_entry.id   AF-A0A5K3EX60-F1
#
_cell.length_a   1.000
_cell.length_b   1.000
_cell.length_c   1.000
_cell.angle_alpha   90.00
_cell.angle_beta   90.00
_cell.angle_gamma   90.00
#
_symmetry.space_group_name_H-M   'P 1'
#
loop_
_entity.id
_entity.type
_entity.pdbx_description
1 polymer ?
#
loop_
_entity_poly.entity_id
_entity_poly.type
_entity_poly.pdbx_seq_one_letter_code
_entity_poly.pdbx_strand_id
1 'polypeptide(L)'
;MDLFCKETGGLIGMAVKLMQLFSTNNGNFKSLSDALGLWFQIRDDYANLVDTSYHEAKNFADDLTEGKFSFPVVHAINTFPHDHQVMAILQQRTLDHAVKEHCVQHLNELGSLMYTARTLIDLEKQCRRFVEKLGGNPYLLQLFDEYSKVYREADSWEPRPYNQLASQSGLTNSVHPSSSFRDN
;
A
#
# COMPACT_ATOMS: atom_id res chain seq x y z
N MET A 1 6.54 -2.18 15.23
CA MET A 1 7.36 -2.02 14.01
C MET A 1 8.37 -3.16 13.82
N ASP A 2 9.00 -3.71 14.88
CA ASP A 2 10.01 -4.79 14.75
C ASP A 2 9.49 -6.19 14.32
N LEU A 3 8.21 -6.50 14.53
CA LEU A 3 7.66 -7.81 14.16
C LEU A 3 7.41 -7.92 12.65
N PHE A 4 7.07 -6.80 12.00
CA PHE A 4 6.70 -6.77 10.59
C PHE A 4 7.94 -6.83 9.68
N CYS A 5 8.99 -6.05 9.96
CA CYS A 5 10.27 -6.08 9.23
C CYS A 5 10.90 -7.48 9.05
N LYS A 6 10.53 -8.47 9.89
CA LYS A 6 11.13 -9.81 9.87
C LYS A 6 10.52 -10.75 8.82
N GLU A 7 9.24 -10.63 8.51
CA GLU A 7 8.54 -11.63 7.67
C GLU A 7 8.92 -11.50 6.19
N THR A 8 8.77 -10.31 5.58
CA THR A 8 9.05 -10.11 4.14
C THR A 8 10.51 -9.70 3.86
N GLY A 9 11.09 -8.86 4.73
CA GLY A 9 12.50 -8.48 4.64
C GLY A 9 13.45 -9.63 4.93
N GLY A 10 13.03 -10.58 5.77
CA GLY A 10 13.78 -11.81 6.05
C GLY A 10 13.97 -12.68 4.81
N LEU A 11 12.90 -12.89 4.02
CA LEU A 11 12.96 -13.73 2.82
C LEU A 11 13.82 -13.11 1.71
N ILE A 12 13.62 -11.82 1.42
CA ILE A 12 14.43 -11.09 0.43
C ILE A 12 15.90 -11.05 0.88
N GLY A 13 16.15 -10.80 2.17
CA GLY A 13 17.48 -10.84 2.77
C GLY A 13 18.14 -12.21 2.68
N MET A 14 17.40 -13.30 2.88
CA MET A 14 17.92 -14.66 2.72
C MET A 14 18.22 -14.99 1.26
N ALA A 15 17.34 -14.65 0.32
CA ALA A 15 17.54 -14.90 -1.10
C ALA A 15 18.81 -14.19 -1.63
N VAL A 16 18.97 -12.91 -1.28
CA VAL A 16 20.17 -12.14 -1.66
C VAL A 16 21.43 -12.75 -1.05
N LYS A 17 21.42 -13.10 0.24
CA LYS A 17 22.57 -13.77 0.88
C LYS A 17 22.90 -15.11 0.22
N LEU A 18 21.89 -15.91 -0.15
CA LEU A 18 22.09 -17.17 -0.85
C LEU A 18 22.74 -16.95 -2.22
N MET A 19 22.26 -15.98 -3.00
CA MET A 19 22.86 -15.62 -4.28
C MET A 19 24.30 -15.13 -4.14
N GLN A 20 24.62 -14.40 -3.07
CA GLN A 20 25.99 -13.95 -2.78
C GLN A 20 26.94 -15.11 -2.46
N LEU A 21 26.48 -16.14 -1.74
CA LEU A 21 27.31 -17.32 -1.42
C LEU A 21 27.78 -18.07 -2.68
N PHE A 22 27.03 -17.98 -3.79
CA PHE A 22 27.37 -18.59 -5.07
C PHE A 22 27.91 -17.58 -6.10
N SER A 23 28.19 -16.34 -5.69
CA SER A 23 28.71 -15.28 -6.55
C SER A 23 30.14 -14.90 -6.16
N THR A 24 30.92 -14.38 -7.11
CA THR A 24 32.21 -13.73 -6.84
C THR A 24 32.05 -12.30 -6.32
N ASN A 25 30.82 -11.78 -6.29
CA ASN A 25 30.51 -10.40 -5.88
C ASN A 25 30.34 -10.28 -4.36
N ASN A 26 31.32 -9.66 -3.70
CA ASN A 26 31.32 -9.37 -2.26
C ASN A 26 30.68 -8.02 -1.89
N GLY A 27 29.85 -7.44 -2.77
CA GLY A 27 29.15 -6.18 -2.51
C GLY A 27 28.24 -6.25 -1.28
N ASN A 28 28.12 -5.15 -0.53
CA ASN A 28 27.19 -5.09 0.60
C ASN A 28 25.78 -4.75 0.13
N PHE A 29 24.96 -5.78 -0.11
CA PHE A 29 23.55 -5.63 -0.51
C PHE A 29 22.58 -5.52 0.67
N LYS A 30 23.06 -5.60 1.92
CA LYS A 30 22.19 -5.64 3.10
C LYS A 30 21.28 -4.42 3.18
N SER A 31 21.83 -3.21 3.03
CA SER A 31 21.06 -1.97 3.12
C SER A 31 19.98 -1.86 2.03
N LEU A 32 20.29 -2.31 0.80
CA LEU A 32 19.30 -2.35 -0.28
C LEU A 32 18.22 -3.39 0.01
N SER A 33 18.61 -4.59 0.45
CA SER A 33 17.70 -5.70 0.73
C SER A 33 16.72 -5.39 1.87
N ASP A 34 17.21 -4.79 2.96
CA ASP A 34 16.37 -4.38 4.10
C ASP A 34 15.38 -3.29 3.68
N ALA A 35 15.84 -2.28 2.93
CA ALA A 35 14.99 -1.19 2.45
C ALA A 35 13.93 -1.69 1.44
N LEU A 36 14.31 -2.58 0.53
CA LEU A 36 13.40 -3.25 -0.41
C LEU A 36 12.34 -4.07 0.33
N GLY A 37 12.75 -4.86 1.33
CA GLY A 37 11.83 -5.67 2.12
C GLY A 37 10.78 -4.82 2.82
N LEU A 38 11.20 -3.73 3.47
CA LEU A 38 10.29 -2.79 4.11
C LEU A 38 9.36 -2.11 3.09
N TRP A 39 9.90 -1.67 1.95
CA TRP A 39 9.11 -1.02 0.91
C TRP A 39 8.03 -1.97 0.35
N PHE A 40 8.38 -3.22 0.03
CA PHE A 40 7.41 -4.21 -0.46
C PHE A 40 6.31 -4.49 0.56
N GLN A 41 6.68 -4.60 1.84
CA GLN A 41 5.72 -4.89 2.90
C GLN A 41 4.73 -3.75 3.13
N ILE A 42 5.21 -2.51 3.23
CA ILE A 42 4.32 -1.35 3.39
C ILE A 42 3.47 -1.14 2.13
N ARG A 43 4.01 -1.43 0.94
CA ARG A 43 3.26 -1.32 -0.31
C ARG A 43 2.12 -2.34 -0.34
N ASP A 44 2.37 -3.57 0.06
CA ASP A 44 1.36 -4.64 0.12
C ASP A 44 0.22 -4.28 1.08
N ASP A 45 0.58 -3.85 2.30
CA ASP A 45 -0.37 -3.33 3.29
C ASP A 45 -1.21 -2.15 2.74
N TYR A 46 -0.60 -1.23 1.99
CA TYR A 46 -1.29 -0.10 1.38
C TYR A 46 -2.22 -0.54 0.25
N ALA A 47 -1.73 -1.37 -0.66
CA ALA A 47 -2.49 -1.87 -1.82
C ALA A 47 -3.70 -2.69 -1.38
N ASN A 48 -3.61 -3.46 -0.29
CA ASN A 48 -4.72 -4.20 0.29
C ASN A 48 -5.92 -3.29 0.65
N LEU A 49 -5.66 -2.04 1.05
CA LEU A 49 -6.68 -1.07 1.43
C LEU A 49 -7.21 -0.21 0.27
N VAL A 50 -6.38 0.09 -0.73
CA VAL A 50 -6.75 1.06 -1.79
C VAL A 50 -7.07 0.43 -3.15
N ASP A 51 -6.60 -0.78 -3.44
CA ASP A 51 -6.82 -1.42 -4.73
C ASP A 51 -8.19 -2.11 -4.79
N THR A 52 -9.20 -1.29 -5.03
CA THR A 52 -10.59 -1.73 -5.26
C THR A 52 -10.81 -2.42 -6.63
N SER A 53 -9.85 -2.35 -7.55
CA SER A 53 -9.97 -2.87 -8.92
C SER A 53 -9.59 -4.34 -9.08
N TYR A 54 -9.07 -4.99 -8.04
CA TYR A 54 -8.45 -6.31 -8.20
C TYR A 54 -9.36 -7.50 -7.92
N HIS A 55 -10.51 -7.33 -7.23
CA HIS A 55 -11.30 -8.47 -6.79
C HIS A 55 -12.81 -8.24 -6.84
N GLU A 56 -13.51 -9.08 -7.61
CA GLU A 56 -14.94 -9.37 -7.46
C GLU A 56 -15.27 -9.66 -5.99
N ALA A 57 -15.59 -8.64 -5.19
CA ALA A 57 -16.11 -8.66 -3.82
C ALA A 57 -15.42 -9.56 -2.74
N LYS A 58 -14.42 -10.39 -3.09
CA LYS A 58 -13.97 -11.51 -2.24
C LYS A 58 -12.71 -11.22 -1.45
N ASN A 59 -11.93 -10.20 -1.82
CA ASN A 59 -10.64 -9.90 -1.19
C ASN A 59 -10.37 -8.39 -0.92
N PHE A 60 -11.41 -7.54 -0.85
CA PHE A 60 -11.21 -6.12 -0.52
C PHE A 60 -10.82 -5.98 0.96
N ALA A 61 -9.72 -5.28 1.24
CA ALA A 61 -9.26 -4.98 2.61
C ALA A 61 -9.27 -6.20 3.54
N ASP A 62 -8.76 -7.35 3.07
CA ASP A 62 -8.71 -8.59 3.86
C ASP A 62 -7.90 -8.46 5.15
N ASP A 63 -6.92 -7.56 5.19
CA ASP A 63 -6.20 -7.24 6.42
C ASP A 63 -7.17 -6.78 7.53
N LEU A 64 -8.25 -6.08 7.18
CA LEU A 64 -9.28 -5.69 8.14
C LEU A 64 -10.11 -6.89 8.63
N THR A 65 -10.38 -7.86 7.76
CA THR A 65 -11.07 -9.10 8.14
C THR A 65 -10.21 -9.96 9.05
N GLU A 66 -8.91 -10.07 8.77
CA GLU A 66 -7.98 -10.83 9.61
C GLU A 66 -7.74 -10.15 10.97
N GLY A 67 -8.03 -8.86 11.06
CA GLY A 67 -7.71 -8.03 12.22
C GLY A 67 -6.22 -7.68 12.28
N LYS A 68 -5.57 -7.59 11.13
CA LYS A 68 -4.13 -7.38 10.98
C LYS A 68 -3.78 -5.91 11.21
N PHE A 69 -2.76 -5.69 12.04
CA PHE A 69 -2.20 -4.37 12.31
C PHE A 69 -1.24 -3.94 11.18
N SER A 70 -1.80 -3.66 10.01
CA SER A 70 -1.06 -3.16 8.85
C SER A 70 -0.51 -1.75 9.09
N PHE A 71 0.48 -1.33 8.30
CA PHE A 71 1.18 -0.06 8.51
C PHE A 71 0.23 1.18 8.62
N PRO A 72 -0.76 1.36 7.73
CA PRO A 72 -1.70 2.49 7.84
C PRO A 72 -2.57 2.44 9.10
N VAL A 73 -2.97 1.25 9.53
CA VAL A 73 -3.78 1.02 10.73
C VAL A 73 -2.98 1.34 11.99
N VAL A 74 -1.74 0.88 12.06
CA VAL A 74 -0.83 1.19 13.17
C VAL A 74 -0.56 2.70 13.27
N HIS A 75 -0.38 3.38 12.13
CA HIS A 75 -0.23 4.83 12.12
C HIS A 75 -1.47 5.53 12.69
N ALA A 76 -2.67 5.13 12.28
CA ALA A 76 -3.92 5.71 12.77
C ALA A 76 -4.07 5.57 14.29
N ILE A 77 -3.92 4.35 14.82
CA ILE A 77 -4.11 4.04 16.23
C ILE A 77 -3.10 4.79 17.12
N ASN A 78 -1.84 4.91 16.68
CA ASN A 78 -0.80 5.59 17.47
C ASN A 78 -0.93 7.12 17.40
N THR A 79 -1.35 7.66 16.26
CA THR A 79 -1.46 9.12 16.07
C THR A 79 -2.74 9.67 16.70
N PHE A 80 -3.82 8.88 16.69
CA PHE A 80 -5.13 9.26 17.20
C PHE A 80 -5.61 8.26 18.26
N PRO A 81 -5.01 8.24 19.46
CA PRO A 81 -5.32 7.24 20.51
C PRO A 81 -6.75 7.37 21.08
N HIS A 82 -7.42 8.50 20.85
CA HIS A 82 -8.82 8.73 21.23
C HIS A 82 -9.81 8.28 20.14
N ASP A 83 -9.32 7.92 18.95
CA ASP A 83 -10.13 7.31 17.91
C ASP A 83 -10.19 5.80 18.15
N HIS A 84 -11.34 5.33 18.60
CA HIS A 84 -11.58 3.91 18.85
C HIS A 84 -12.20 3.20 17.65
N GLN A 85 -12.52 3.92 16.57
CA GLN A 85 -13.30 3.40 15.46
C GLN A 85 -12.50 2.38 14.64
N VAL A 86 -11.26 2.72 14.27
CA VAL A 86 -10.36 1.80 13.55
C VAL A 86 -10.15 0.51 14.34
N MET A 87 -9.88 0.63 15.64
CA MET A 87 -9.66 -0.52 16.53
C MET A 87 -10.93 -1.38 16.66
N ALA A 88 -12.10 -0.75 16.83
CA ALA A 88 -13.37 -1.47 16.97
C ALA A 88 -13.70 -2.27 15.70
N ILE A 89 -13.51 -1.68 14.52
CA ILE A 89 -13.74 -2.38 13.24
C ILE A 89 -12.75 -3.54 13.08
N LEU A 90 -11.48 -3.33 13.41
CA LEU A 90 -10.44 -4.37 13.31
C LEU A 90 -10.75 -5.57 14.23
N GLN A 91 -11.29 -5.32 15.43
CA GLN A 91 -11.70 -6.37 16.38
C GLN A 91 -12.93 -7.14 15.93
N GLN A 92 -13.82 -6.52 15.14
CA GLN A 92 -15.02 -7.18 14.62
C GLN A 92 -14.70 -8.25 13.57
N ARG A 93 -13.52 -8.18 12.92
CA ARG A 93 -13.13 -9.11 11.85
C ARG A 93 -14.21 -9.26 10.78
N THR A 94 -14.79 -8.12 10.41
CA THR A 94 -15.97 -8.06 9.58
C THR A 94 -15.69 -8.53 8.15
N LEU A 95 -16.67 -9.18 7.55
CA LEU A 95 -16.73 -9.48 6.12
C LEU A 95 -17.58 -8.45 5.35
N ASP A 96 -18.22 -7.53 6.07
CA ASP A 96 -19.11 -6.53 5.48
C ASP A 96 -18.29 -5.48 4.71
N HIS A 97 -18.55 -5.41 3.40
CA HIS A 97 -17.90 -4.47 2.49
C HIS A 97 -18.12 -3.00 2.91
N ALA A 98 -19.32 -2.63 3.34
CA ALA A 98 -19.63 -1.24 3.70
C ALA A 98 -18.85 -0.83 4.96
N VAL A 99 -18.67 -1.75 5.92
CA VAL A 99 -17.88 -1.49 7.13
C VAL A 99 -16.39 -1.36 6.77
N LYS A 100 -15.88 -2.18 5.86
CA LYS A 100 -14.50 -2.07 5.35
C LYS A 100 -14.26 -0.75 4.63
N GLU A 101 -15.17 -0.36 3.73
CA GLU A 101 -15.09 0.90 2.98
C GLU A 101 -15.12 2.10 3.93
N HIS A 102 -16.02 2.07 4.92
CA HIS A 102 -16.03 3.08 5.99
C HIS A 102 -14.68 3.14 6.71
N CYS A 103 -14.10 2.00 7.09
CA CYS A 103 -12.81 1.98 7.77
C CYS A 103 -11.71 2.62 6.93
N VAL A 104 -11.64 2.29 5.63
CA VAL A 104 -10.65 2.87 4.71
C VAL A 104 -10.86 4.38 4.53
N GLN A 105 -12.11 4.83 4.40
CA GLN A 105 -12.41 6.26 4.34
C GLN A 105 -11.99 6.98 5.62
N HIS A 106 -12.25 6.39 6.78
CA HIS A 106 -11.85 6.94 8.07
C HIS A 106 -10.31 7.03 8.19
N LEU A 107 -9.58 5.99 7.75
CA LEU A 107 -8.11 6.01 7.67
C LEU A 107 -7.60 7.12 6.73
N ASN A 108 -8.33 7.42 5.66
CA ASN A 108 -8.00 8.53 4.77
C ASN A 108 -8.23 9.90 5.44
N GLU A 109 -9.35 10.08 6.16
CA GLU A 109 -9.68 11.31 6.88
C GLU A 109 -8.68 11.61 8.02
N LEU A 110 -8.20 10.57 8.70
CA LEU A 110 -7.10 10.66 9.67
C LEU A 110 -5.73 10.94 9.02
N GLY A 111 -5.63 10.90 7.69
CA GLY A 111 -4.39 11.15 6.94
C GLY A 111 -3.42 9.96 6.91
N SER A 112 -3.80 8.80 7.44
CA SER A 112 -2.94 7.61 7.52
C SER A 112 -2.54 7.06 6.14
N LEU A 113 -3.46 7.11 5.17
CA LEU A 113 -3.18 6.69 3.79
C LEU A 113 -2.16 7.62 3.13
N MET A 114 -2.35 8.93 3.28
CA MET A 114 -1.44 9.96 2.78
C MET A 114 -0.04 9.82 3.40
N TYR A 115 0.03 9.61 4.71
CA TYR A 115 1.29 9.35 5.42
C TYR A 115 2.01 8.11 4.88
N THR A 116 1.26 7.03 4.64
CA THR A 116 1.81 5.77 4.11
C THR A 116 2.37 5.97 2.71
N ALA A 117 1.63 6.63 1.82
CA ALA A 117 2.09 6.91 0.46
C ALA A 117 3.37 7.77 0.43
N ARG A 118 3.48 8.78 1.31
CA ARG A 118 4.73 9.56 1.48
C ARG A 118 5.90 8.70 1.96
N THR A 119 5.64 7.84 2.95
CA THR A 119 6.66 6.91 3.46
C THR A 119 7.16 5.97 2.36
N LEU A 120 6.26 5.48 1.51
CA LEU A 120 6.61 4.64 0.36
C LEU A 120 7.46 5.38 -0.68
N ILE A 121 7.13 6.63 -0.98
CA ILE A 121 7.92 7.50 -1.86
C ILE A 121 9.35 7.68 -1.32
N ASP A 122 9.50 7.96 -0.03
CA ASP A 122 10.81 8.17 0.57
C ASP A 122 11.65 6.88 0.59
N LEU A 123 11.01 5.74 0.88
CA LEU A 123 11.65 4.42 0.81
C LEU A 123 12.05 4.05 -0.62
N GLU A 124 11.22 4.33 -1.61
CA GLU A 124 11.53 4.10 -3.02
C GLU A 124 12.75 4.92 -3.45
N LYS A 125 12.77 6.23 -3.12
CA LYS A 125 13.93 7.10 -3.37
C LYS A 125 15.19 6.55 -2.71
N GLN A 126 15.08 6.07 -1.47
CA GLN A 126 16.21 5.47 -0.77
C GLN A 126 16.70 4.19 -1.48
N CYS A 127 15.80 3.31 -1.91
CA CYS A 127 16.15 2.10 -2.65
C CYS A 127 16.82 2.42 -3.99
N ARG A 128 16.29 3.36 -4.77
CA ARG A 128 16.89 3.80 -6.04
C ARG A 128 18.31 4.33 -5.85
N ARG A 129 18.56 5.13 -4.80
CA ARG A 129 19.91 5.60 -4.45
C ARG A 129 20.86 4.46 -4.10
N PHE A 130 20.38 3.40 -3.43
CA PHE A 130 21.21 2.22 -3.18
C PHE A 130 21.51 1.44 -4.46
N VAL A 131 20.54 1.30 -5.36
CA VAL A 131 20.73 0.65 -6.67
C VAL A 131 21.79 1.39 -7.48
N GLU A 132 21.70 2.72 -7.57
CA GLU A 132 22.70 3.56 -8.26
C GLU A 132 24.10 3.36 -7.67
N LYS A 133 24.23 3.39 -6.34
CA LYS A 133 25.52 3.17 -5.65
C LYS A 133 26.13 1.79 -5.92
N LEU A 134 25.30 0.78 -6.20
CA LEU A 134 25.74 -0.59 -6.48
C LEU A 134 25.99 -0.86 -7.96
N GLY A 135 25.98 0.18 -8.81
CA GLY A 135 26.27 0.08 -10.24
C GLY A 135 25.04 0.10 -11.15
N GLY A 136 23.84 0.33 -10.58
CA GLY A 136 22.59 0.41 -11.33
C GLY A 136 22.01 -0.96 -11.69
N ASN A 137 20.68 -1.01 -11.81
CA ASN A 137 19.97 -2.18 -12.32
C ASN A 137 18.68 -1.73 -13.03
N PRO A 138 18.62 -1.73 -14.38
CA PRO A 138 17.48 -1.23 -15.12
C PRO A 138 16.19 -2.03 -14.85
N TYR A 139 16.30 -3.34 -14.63
CA TYR A 139 15.14 -4.18 -14.31
C TYR A 139 14.52 -3.80 -12.96
N LEU A 140 15.36 -3.49 -11.98
CA LEU A 140 14.89 -3.12 -10.65
C LEU A 140 14.27 -1.71 -10.63
N LEU A 141 14.79 -0.80 -11.45
CA LEU A 141 14.20 0.53 -11.63
C LEU A 141 12.83 0.44 -12.33
N GLN A 142 12.70 -0.38 -13.38
CA GLN A 142 11.42 -0.62 -14.04
C GLN A 142 10.40 -1.25 -13.09
N LEU A 143 10.83 -2.19 -12.23
CA LEU A 143 9.97 -2.77 -11.21
C LEU A 143 9.43 -1.70 -10.25
N PHE A 144 10.26 -0.77 -9.80
CA PHE A 144 9.76 0.35 -9.01
C PHE A 144 8.75 1.18 -9.81
N ASP A 145 9.03 1.56 -11.05
CA ASP A 145 8.12 2.39 -11.84
C ASP A 145 6.73 1.76 -12.01
N GLU A 146 6.67 0.44 -12.21
CA GLU A 146 5.40 -0.30 -12.31
C GLU A 146 4.66 -0.37 -10.98
N TYR A 147 5.35 -0.78 -9.91
CA TYR A 147 4.72 -1.05 -8.62
C TYR A 147 4.38 0.24 -7.84
N SER A 148 4.99 1.37 -8.19
CA SER A 148 4.77 2.67 -7.54
C SER A 148 3.47 3.36 -7.97
N LYS A 149 2.88 2.94 -9.10
CA LYS A 149 1.63 3.51 -9.65
C LYS A 149 0.45 3.47 -8.67
N VAL A 150 0.51 2.56 -7.69
CA VAL A 150 -0.53 2.41 -6.65
C VAL A 150 -0.52 3.55 -5.62
N TYR A 151 0.63 4.19 -5.36
CA TYR A 151 0.76 5.20 -4.30
C TYR A 151 1.27 6.57 -4.78
N ARG A 152 1.83 6.67 -5.99
CA ARG A 152 2.27 7.95 -6.59
C ARG A 152 1.94 8.05 -8.06
N GLU A 153 1.89 9.27 -8.56
CA GLU A 153 1.90 9.50 -10.01
C GLU A 153 3.29 9.23 -10.58
N ALA A 154 3.33 8.79 -11.85
CA ALA A 154 4.57 8.37 -12.51
C ALA A 154 5.60 9.52 -12.56
N ASP A 155 5.12 10.75 -12.77
CA ASP A 155 5.97 11.89 -13.14
C ASP A 155 6.26 12.88 -12.00
N SER A 156 5.48 12.88 -10.91
CA SER A 156 5.53 13.98 -9.91
C SER A 156 6.18 13.63 -8.56
N TRP A 157 6.55 12.37 -8.26
CA TRP A 157 6.97 11.96 -6.89
C TRP A 157 5.98 12.40 -5.80
N GLU A 158 4.75 12.71 -6.18
CA GLU A 158 3.69 13.14 -5.29
C GLU A 158 2.78 11.95 -4.96
N PRO A 159 2.31 11.86 -3.71
CA PRO A 159 1.34 10.85 -3.33
C PRO A 159 0.06 10.99 -4.15
N ARG A 160 -0.49 9.88 -4.65
CA ARG A 160 -1.79 9.90 -5.29
C ARG A 160 -2.88 10.05 -4.22
N PRO A 161 -3.81 11.03 -4.33
CA PRO A 161 -4.93 11.16 -3.41
C PRO A 161 -5.84 9.93 -3.46
N TYR A 162 -6.32 9.48 -2.29
CA TYR A 162 -7.25 8.35 -2.19
C TYR A 162 -8.50 8.52 -3.05
N ASN A 163 -9.06 9.73 -3.11
CA ASN A 163 -10.27 10.00 -3.91
C ASN A 163 -10.06 9.74 -5.41
N GLN A 164 -8.82 9.89 -5.91
CA GLN A 164 -8.49 9.58 -7.30
C GLN A 164 -8.31 8.06 -7.51
N LEU A 165 -7.83 7.35 -6.49
CA LEU A 165 -7.75 5.88 -6.48
C LEU A 165 -9.14 5.24 -6.48
N ALA A 166 -10.08 5.77 -5.69
CA ALA A 166 -11.47 5.32 -5.63
C ALA A 166 -12.29 5.67 -6.88
N SER A 167 -11.92 6.74 -7.60
CA SER A 167 -12.63 7.17 -8.82
C SER A 167 -12.29 6.38 -10.08
N GLN A 168 -11.15 5.67 -10.12
CA GLN A 168 -10.81 4.76 -11.22
C GLN A 168 -11.56 3.42 -11.12
N SER A 169 -12.16 3.15 -9.96
CA SER A 169 -12.92 1.94 -9.63
C SER A 169 -14.43 2.16 -9.50
N GLY A 170 -14.90 3.40 -9.65
CA GLY A 170 -16.31 3.76 -9.62
C GLY A 170 -16.91 3.95 -11.01
N LEU A 171 -17.82 3.04 -11.36
CA LEU A 171 -18.82 3.12 -12.42
C LEU A 171 -19.14 4.56 -12.86
N THR A 172 -19.16 4.76 -14.18
CA THR A 172 -19.92 5.83 -14.81
C THR A 172 -21.32 5.83 -14.22
N ASN A 173 -21.63 6.80 -13.36
CA ASN A 173 -23.01 7.20 -13.13
C ASN A 173 -23.52 7.75 -14.47
N SER A 174 -24.08 6.86 -15.30
CA SER A 174 -25.00 7.29 -16.34
C SER A 174 -26.19 7.91 -15.61
N VAL A 175 -26.18 9.22 -15.61
CA VAL A 175 -27.34 10.07 -15.38
C VAL A 175 -28.45 9.53 -16.29
N HIS A 176 -29.36 8.73 -15.72
CA HIS A 176 -30.67 8.56 -16.32
C HIS A 176 -31.38 9.89 -16.11
N PRO A 177 -31.70 10.65 -17.18
CA PRO A 177 -32.53 11.82 -17.03
C PRO A 177 -33.90 11.34 -16.61
N SER A 178 -34.35 11.84 -15.46
CA SER A 178 -35.74 11.84 -15.06
C SER A 178 -36.58 12.55 -16.13
N SER A 179 -37.16 11.78 -17.05
CA SER A 179 -38.29 12.26 -17.86
C SER A 179 -39.58 11.99 -17.08
N SER A 180 -39.98 12.96 -16.28
CA SER A 180 -41.42 13.21 -16.09
C SER A 180 -42.02 13.49 -17.47
N PHE A 181 -43.10 12.82 -17.85
CA PHE A 181 -44.31 13.48 -18.38
C PHE A 181 -45.43 12.43 -18.49
N ARG A 182 -46.49 12.71 -17.73
CA ARG A 182 -47.85 12.19 -17.95
C ARG A 182 -48.47 12.94 -19.14
N ASP A 183 -49.57 12.34 -19.61
CA ASP A 183 -50.72 12.93 -20.30
C ASP A 183 -50.83 12.74 -21.83
N ASN A 184 -51.94 12.05 -22.17
CA ASN A 184 -52.65 11.84 -23.44
C ASN A 184 -52.02 11.01 -24.58
#